data_AF-A0A2G9MWI5-F1
#
_entry.id   AF-A0A2G9MWI5-F1
#
_cell.length_a   1.000
_cell.length_b   1.000
_cell.length_c   1.000
_cell.angle_alpha   90.00
_cell.angle_beta   90.00
_cell.angle_gamma   90.00
#
_symmetry.space_group_name_H-M   'P 1'
#
loop_
_entity.id
_entity.type
_entity.pdbx_description
1 polymer ?
#
loop_
_entity_poly.entity_id
_entity_poly.type
_entity_poly.pdbx_seq_one_letter_code
_entity_poly.pdbx_strand_id
1 'polypeptide(L)'
;MTDTDSSPIEKDINTLSVSIRVGDSKKVLIATLYNPDPVILAVTRLGPEKLILVFDKEPDEKLKEALATLREVYGKILELEEVRTDAYDIVEVARKCVEIIDKQGKDDEIYVNITSGRKTRAVGLLFAAYCRHERVRKIAYNPEEDKKAIV
;
A
#
# COMPACT_ATOMS: atom_id res chain seq x y z
N MET A 1 -25.26 -57.20 -37.36
CA MET A 1 -25.52 -55.93 -38.06
C MET A 1 -26.13 -55.01 -37.02
N THR A 2 -25.27 -54.40 -36.20
CA THR A 2 -24.74 -53.02 -36.34
C THR A 2 -25.77 -52.00 -35.85
N ASP A 3 -25.86 -51.86 -34.53
CA ASP A 3 -26.39 -50.64 -33.93
C ASP A 3 -25.27 -49.61 -33.90
N THR A 4 -25.60 -48.48 -34.49
CA THR A 4 -24.78 -47.31 -34.77
C THR A 4 -24.51 -46.52 -33.49
N ASP A 5 -23.21 -46.36 -33.23
CA ASP A 5 -22.52 -45.15 -32.80
C ASP A 5 -23.41 -43.91 -32.55
N SER A 6 -23.53 -43.51 -31.28
CA SER A 6 -23.69 -42.09 -30.93
C SER A 6 -22.86 -41.80 -29.67
N SER A 7 -21.80 -41.04 -29.89
CA SER A 7 -20.80 -40.62 -28.91
C SER A 7 -21.38 -39.72 -27.82
N PRO A 8 -20.93 -39.83 -26.56
CA PRO A 8 -21.32 -38.92 -25.48
C PRO A 8 -20.45 -37.65 -25.50
N ILE A 9 -20.82 -36.65 -26.30
CA ILE A 9 -20.19 -35.30 -26.25
C ILE A 9 -21.03 -34.32 -25.39
N GLU A 10 -22.14 -34.76 -24.81
CA GLU A 10 -23.00 -33.92 -23.95
C GLU A 10 -22.65 -34.00 -22.44
N LYS A 11 -21.37 -33.99 -22.09
CA LYS A 11 -20.95 -33.89 -20.68
C LYS A 11 -20.25 -32.57 -20.38
N ASP A 12 -20.95 -31.81 -19.55
CA ASP A 12 -20.40 -30.94 -18.52
C ASP A 12 -19.89 -29.56 -18.97
N ILE A 13 -20.79 -28.80 -19.60
CA ILE A 13 -20.72 -27.34 -19.71
C ILE A 13 -21.55 -26.69 -18.59
N ASN A 14 -21.33 -27.02 -17.31
CA ASN A 14 -21.84 -26.14 -16.23
C ASN A 14 -21.27 -26.44 -14.84
N THR A 15 -20.01 -26.10 -14.58
CA THR A 15 -19.58 -25.82 -13.20
C THR A 15 -18.44 -24.80 -13.19
N LEU A 16 -18.68 -23.61 -13.73
CA LEU A 16 -17.93 -22.43 -13.29
C LEU A 16 -18.47 -22.08 -11.91
N SER A 17 -17.85 -22.63 -10.86
CA SER A 17 -18.00 -22.12 -9.51
C SER A 17 -17.44 -20.70 -9.50
N VAL A 18 -18.31 -19.71 -9.71
CA VAL A 18 -18.03 -18.32 -9.41
C VAL A 18 -17.85 -18.25 -7.90
N SER A 19 -16.60 -18.31 -7.46
CA SER A 19 -16.21 -18.00 -6.09
C SER A 19 -16.70 -16.58 -5.80
N ILE A 20 -17.73 -16.47 -4.97
CA ILE A 20 -18.21 -15.20 -4.44
C ILE A 20 -17.00 -14.53 -3.78
N ARG A 21 -16.57 -13.40 -4.33
CA ARG A 21 -15.47 -12.60 -3.77
C ARG A 21 -15.84 -12.19 -2.35
N VAL A 22 -15.26 -12.90 -1.39
CA VAL A 22 -15.00 -12.37 -0.04
C VAL A 22 -14.36 -11.00 -0.27
N GLY A 23 -14.96 -9.94 0.30
CA GLY A 23 -14.70 -8.55 -0.09
C GLY A 23 -13.25 -8.31 -0.49
N ASP A 24 -13.03 -7.87 -1.74
CA ASP A 24 -11.70 -7.86 -2.37
C ASP A 24 -10.66 -7.24 -1.43
N SER A 25 -9.81 -8.10 -0.84
CA SER A 25 -8.67 -7.70 -0.02
C SER A 25 -7.78 -6.78 -0.85
N LYS A 26 -7.45 -5.61 -0.30
CA LYS A 26 -6.64 -4.63 -1.01
C LYS A 26 -5.20 -4.64 -0.55
N LYS A 27 -4.30 -4.33 -1.47
CA LYS A 27 -2.93 -3.95 -1.10
C LYS A 27 -2.87 -2.47 -0.73
N VAL A 28 -2.46 -2.17 0.50
CA VAL A 28 -2.37 -0.79 1.01
C VAL A 28 -0.91 -0.46 1.27
N LEU A 29 -0.43 0.66 0.72
CA LEU A 29 0.89 1.21 1.02
C LEU A 29 0.75 2.47 1.87
N ILE A 30 1.29 2.44 3.08
CA ILE A 30 1.43 3.61 3.96
C ILE A 30 2.88 4.10 3.86
N ALA A 31 3.09 5.30 3.35
CA ALA A 31 4.43 5.82 3.09
C ALA A 31 4.63 7.19 3.72
N THR A 32 5.78 7.39 4.39
CA THR A 32 6.22 8.75 4.70
C THR A 32 6.62 9.48 3.42
N LEU A 33 6.40 10.80 3.34
CA LEU A 33 6.69 11.58 2.13
C LEU A 33 7.54 12.84 2.39
N TYR A 34 8.51 13.06 1.50
CA TYR A 34 9.23 14.32 1.28
C TYR A 34 9.85 14.40 -0.12
N ASN A 35 10.38 13.28 -0.61
CA ASN A 35 10.76 13.02 -2.01
C ASN A 35 9.81 11.94 -2.59
N PRO A 36 9.30 12.09 -3.83
CA PRO A 36 8.43 11.10 -4.46
C PRO A 36 9.13 9.78 -4.86
N ASP A 37 10.43 9.77 -5.17
CA ASP A 37 11.10 8.61 -5.80
C ASP A 37 10.99 7.30 -5.00
N PRO A 38 11.22 7.29 -3.66
CA PRO A 38 11.08 6.07 -2.87
C PRO A 38 9.64 5.54 -2.87
N VAL A 39 8.66 6.44 -2.92
CA VAL A 39 7.24 6.10 -2.95
C VAL A 39 6.89 5.51 -4.32
N ILE A 40 7.34 6.14 -5.41
CA ILE A 40 7.17 5.62 -6.78
C ILE A 40 7.73 4.20 -6.88
N LEU A 41 8.97 4.00 -6.41
CA LEU A 41 9.61 2.68 -6.45
C LEU A 41 8.82 1.64 -5.62
N ALA A 42 8.35 2.01 -4.43
CA ALA A 42 7.53 1.15 -3.59
C ALA A 42 6.20 0.79 -4.24
N VAL A 43 5.51 1.76 -4.84
CA VAL A 43 4.26 1.53 -5.58
C VAL A 43 4.50 0.58 -6.75
N THR A 44 5.53 0.82 -7.57
CA THR A 44 5.86 -0.04 -8.72
C THR A 44 6.17 -1.48 -8.33
N ARG A 45 6.83 -1.70 -7.19
CA ARG A 45 7.25 -3.05 -6.76
C ARG A 45 6.19 -3.82 -5.98
N LEU A 46 5.41 -3.11 -5.17
CA LEU A 46 4.43 -3.73 -4.26
C LEU A 46 3.03 -3.79 -4.88
N GLY A 47 2.76 -2.94 -5.87
CA GLY A 47 1.48 -2.87 -6.57
C GLY A 47 0.29 -2.61 -5.63
N PRO A 48 0.33 -1.59 -4.75
CA PRO A 48 -0.81 -1.25 -3.92
C PRO A 48 -1.97 -0.72 -4.77
N GLU A 49 -3.18 -0.90 -4.27
CA GLU A 49 -4.40 -0.27 -4.80
C GLU A 49 -4.74 1.02 -4.05
N LYS A 50 -4.27 1.13 -2.80
CA LYS A 50 -4.41 2.33 -1.96
C LYS A 50 -3.03 2.83 -1.51
N LEU A 51 -2.79 4.12 -1.67
CA LEU A 51 -1.60 4.83 -1.23
C LEU A 51 -1.96 5.89 -0.18
N ILE A 52 -1.44 5.72 1.04
CA ILE A 52 -1.63 6.66 2.15
C ILE A 52 -0.32 7.38 2.40
N LEU A 53 -0.29 8.69 2.19
CA LEU A 53 0.90 9.53 2.30
C LEU A 53 0.92 10.25 3.64
N VAL A 54 1.95 10.02 4.45
CA VAL A 54 2.13 10.63 5.76
C VAL A 54 3.22 11.72 5.69
N PHE A 55 2.85 12.97 5.95
CA PHE A 55 3.76 14.11 5.82
C PHE A 55 3.45 15.25 6.81
N ASP A 56 4.19 16.35 6.74
CA ASP A 56 4.05 17.49 7.65
C ASP A 56 2.73 18.25 7.47
N LYS A 57 2.20 18.80 8.57
CA LYS A 57 1.02 19.70 8.54
C LYS A 57 1.22 20.89 7.61
N GLU A 58 2.43 21.43 7.59
CA GLU A 58 2.82 22.58 6.78
C GLU A 58 3.84 22.13 5.74
N PRO A 59 3.40 21.82 4.50
CA PRO A 59 4.30 21.38 3.45
C PRO A 59 5.11 22.56 2.91
N ASP A 60 6.43 22.39 2.84
CA ASP A 60 7.32 23.27 2.08
C ASP A 60 7.14 23.07 0.56
N GLU A 61 7.76 23.91 -0.26
CA GLU A 61 7.62 23.82 -1.72
C GLU A 61 8.04 22.46 -2.27
N LYS A 62 9.11 21.87 -1.71
CA LYS A 62 9.60 20.56 -2.11
C LYS A 62 8.58 19.45 -1.85
N LEU A 63 7.93 19.47 -0.68
CA LEU A 63 6.88 18.51 -0.35
C LEU A 63 5.61 18.74 -1.20
N LYS A 64 5.28 19.99 -1.55
CA LYS A 64 4.18 20.30 -2.48
C LYS A 64 4.45 19.74 -3.86
N GLU A 65 5.66 19.90 -4.39
CA GLU A 65 6.10 19.32 -5.65
C GLU A 65 5.99 17.78 -5.61
N ALA A 66 6.48 17.15 -4.54
CA ALA A 66 6.39 15.71 -4.36
C ALA A 66 4.94 15.19 -4.39
N LEU A 67 4.02 15.90 -3.71
CA LEU A 67 2.59 15.60 -3.72
C LEU A 67 1.98 15.78 -5.12
N ALA A 68 2.33 16.86 -5.82
CA ALA A 68 1.85 17.11 -7.17
C ALA A 68 2.27 15.99 -8.13
N THR A 69 3.55 15.58 -8.09
CA THR A 69 4.07 14.46 -8.88
C THR A 69 3.30 13.16 -8.59
N LEU A 70 3.12 12.79 -7.32
CA LEU A 70 2.42 11.54 -6.98
C LEU A 70 0.95 11.55 -7.39
N ARG A 71 0.26 12.71 -7.27
CA ARG A 71 -1.12 12.86 -7.73
C ARG A 71 -1.23 12.77 -9.24
N GLU A 72 -0.29 13.35 -9.99
CA GLU A 72 -0.25 13.27 -11.45
C GLU A 72 -0.06 11.83 -11.93
N VAL A 73 0.89 11.11 -11.33
CA VAL A 73 1.23 9.74 -11.72
C VAL A 73 0.16 8.74 -11.30
N TYR A 74 -0.33 8.83 -10.05
CA TYR A 74 -1.15 7.77 -9.44
C TYR A 74 -2.59 8.15 -9.15
N GLY A 75 -2.95 9.44 -9.13
CA GLY A 75 -4.26 9.90 -8.66
C GLY A 75 -5.48 9.41 -9.46
N LYS A 76 -5.25 8.85 -10.66
CA LYS A 76 -6.31 8.23 -11.49
C LYS A 76 -6.38 6.71 -11.38
N ILE A 77 -5.37 6.07 -10.79
CA ILE A 77 -5.20 4.61 -10.78
C ILE A 77 -5.19 4.01 -9.38
N LEU A 78 -4.85 4.80 -8.35
CA LEU A 78 -4.83 4.39 -6.96
C LEU A 78 -5.82 5.24 -6.13
N GLU A 79 -6.34 4.65 -5.05
CA GLU A 79 -6.97 5.42 -3.98
C GLU A 79 -5.87 6.18 -3.21
N LEU A 80 -5.82 7.51 -3.33
CA LEU A 80 -4.79 8.33 -2.70
C LEU A 80 -5.35 9.07 -1.48
N GLU A 81 -4.75 8.85 -0.32
CA GLU A 81 -5.10 9.49 0.95
C GLU A 81 -3.91 10.27 1.52
N GLU A 82 -4.19 11.41 2.13
CA GLU A 82 -3.16 12.30 2.70
C GLU A 82 -3.37 12.46 4.20
N VAL A 83 -2.33 12.14 4.96
CA VAL A 83 -2.32 12.26 6.42
C VAL A 83 -1.23 13.23 6.85
N ARG A 84 -1.68 14.29 7.52
CA ARG A 84 -0.81 15.33 8.07
C ARG A 84 -0.47 15.06 9.53
N THR A 85 0.81 15.14 9.86
CA THR A 85 1.38 14.86 11.20
C THR A 85 2.34 15.97 11.61
N ASP A 86 2.60 16.07 12.91
CA ASP A 86 3.72 16.88 13.38
C ASP A 86 4.98 16.02 13.44
N ALA A 87 5.97 16.29 12.58
CA ALA A 87 7.15 15.44 12.51
C ALA A 87 7.92 15.32 13.84
N TYR A 88 7.87 16.31 14.73
CA TYR A 88 8.65 16.28 15.97
C TYR A 88 7.90 15.60 17.13
N ASP A 89 6.59 15.38 16.99
CA ASP A 89 5.80 14.59 17.93
C ASP A 89 5.69 13.14 17.45
N ILE A 90 6.73 12.35 17.74
CA ILE A 90 6.81 10.93 17.36
C ILE A 90 5.64 10.12 17.93
N VAL A 91 5.16 10.47 19.13
CA VAL A 91 4.04 9.77 19.79
C VAL A 91 2.74 10.03 19.02
N GLU A 92 2.50 11.27 18.59
CA GLU A 92 1.36 11.61 17.75
C GLU A 92 1.42 10.91 16.39
N VAL A 93 2.58 10.91 15.73
CA VAL A 93 2.79 10.21 14.46
C VAL A 93 2.45 8.73 14.61
N ALA A 94 3.01 8.06 15.63
CA ALA A 94 2.79 6.64 15.86
C ALA A 94 1.31 6.33 16.13
N ARG A 95 0.66 7.10 17.00
CA ARG A 95 -0.77 6.92 17.29
C ARG A 95 -1.64 7.09 16.05
N LYS A 96 -1.40 8.14 15.26
CA LYS A 96 -2.12 8.34 13.98
C LYS A 96 -1.88 7.20 13.00
N CYS A 97 -0.65 6.72 12.87
CA CYS A 97 -0.34 5.61 11.98
C CYS A 97 -0.99 4.30 12.44
N VAL A 98 -1.12 4.06 13.74
CA VAL A 98 -1.92 2.95 14.29
C VAL A 98 -3.39 3.09 13.90
N GLU A 99 -3.97 4.28 14.06
CA GLU A 99 -5.36 4.54 13.65
C GLU A 99 -5.57 4.30 12.14
N ILE A 100 -4.58 4.64 11.29
CA ILE A 100 -4.62 4.34 9.85
C ILE A 100 -4.65 2.83 9.62
N ILE A 101 -3.74 2.08 10.23
CA ILE A 101 -3.66 0.62 10.08
C ILE A 101 -4.95 -0.04 10.53
N ASP A 102 -5.50 0.38 11.68
CA ASP A 102 -6.71 -0.21 12.27
C ASP A 102 -7.98 0.08 11.44
N LYS A 103 -7.99 1.16 10.64
CA LYS A 103 -9.09 1.50 9.74
C LYS A 103 -9.14 0.65 8.46
N GLN A 104 -8.04 -0.02 8.10
CA GLN A 104 -8.02 -0.86 6.88
C GLN A 104 -8.82 -2.14 7.10
N GLY A 105 -9.28 -2.74 6.00
CA GLY A 105 -9.98 -4.02 5.99
C GLY A 105 -9.18 -5.09 6.72
N LYS A 106 -9.87 -6.00 7.41
CA LYS A 106 -9.21 -7.04 8.22
C LYS A 106 -8.28 -7.92 7.39
N ASP A 107 -8.65 -8.16 6.13
CA ASP A 107 -7.92 -9.01 5.19
C ASP A 107 -7.00 -8.20 4.26
N ASP A 108 -6.91 -6.87 4.40
CA ASP A 108 -6.05 -6.03 3.56
C ASP A 108 -4.56 -6.34 3.83
N GLU A 109 -3.77 -6.40 2.76
CA GLU A 109 -2.32 -6.54 2.85
C GLU A 109 -1.65 -5.17 3.03
N ILE A 110 -1.19 -4.87 4.24
CA ILE A 110 -0.59 -3.57 4.56
C ILE A 110 0.93 -3.62 4.40
N TYR A 111 1.44 -2.71 3.59
CA TYR A 111 2.85 -2.42 3.39
C TYR A 111 3.17 -1.04 3.95
N VAL A 112 4.35 -0.89 4.52
CA VAL A 112 4.82 0.37 5.08
C VAL A 112 6.12 0.77 4.41
N ASN A 113 6.28 2.01 3.97
CA ASN A 113 7.56 2.55 3.49
C ASN A 113 8.01 3.72 4.38
N ILE A 114 9.21 3.61 4.93
CA ILE A 114 9.78 4.58 5.88
C ILE A 114 10.96 5.37 5.31
N THR A 115 11.23 5.29 4.01
CA THR A 115 12.43 5.88 3.39
C THR A 115 12.39 7.40 3.39
N SER A 116 11.26 8.00 3.03
CA SER A 116 11.20 9.41 2.66
C SER A 116 10.79 10.31 3.83
N GLY A 117 11.43 11.47 3.98
CA GLY A 117 11.08 12.47 5.00
C GLY A 117 11.89 12.40 6.29
N ARG A 118 11.41 13.09 7.33
CA ARG A 118 12.16 13.25 8.59
C ARG A 118 12.24 11.92 9.33
N LYS A 119 13.41 11.62 9.90
CA LYS A 119 13.68 10.39 10.67
C LYS A 119 12.67 10.16 11.79
N THR A 120 12.26 11.23 12.47
CA THR A 120 11.26 11.18 13.55
C THR A 120 9.90 10.64 13.06
N ARG A 121 9.46 11.00 11.85
CA ARG A 121 8.24 10.46 11.24
C ARG A 121 8.40 9.02 10.81
N ALA A 122 9.53 8.69 10.17
CA ALA A 122 9.87 7.32 9.80
C ALA A 122 9.85 6.39 11.02
N VAL A 123 10.41 6.85 12.16
CA VAL A 123 10.39 6.14 13.45
C VAL A 123 8.97 6.00 14.00
N GLY A 124 8.15 7.05 13.94
CA GLY A 124 6.75 6.97 14.38
C GLY A 124 5.94 5.93 13.58
N LEU A 125 6.08 5.93 12.25
CA LEU A 125 5.44 4.94 11.38
C LEU A 125 5.99 3.52 11.62
N LEU A 126 7.30 3.38 11.85
CA LEU A 126 7.93 2.11 12.22
C LEU A 126 7.35 1.55 13.54
N PHE A 127 7.19 2.39 14.56
CA PHE A 127 6.57 1.96 15.82
C PHE A 127 5.10 1.57 15.65
N ALA A 128 4.34 2.30 14.84
CA ALA A 128 2.96 1.92 14.53
C ALA A 128 2.88 0.56 13.84
N ALA A 129 3.75 0.33 12.86
CA ALA A 129 3.86 -0.94 12.15
C ALA A 129 4.22 -2.08 13.10
N TYR A 130 5.16 -1.87 14.03
CA TYR A 130 5.54 -2.88 15.01
C TYR A 130 4.41 -3.19 16.02
N CYS A 131 3.71 -2.16 16.51
CA CYS A 131 2.54 -2.29 17.37
C CYS A 131 1.35 -3.00 16.70
N ARG A 132 1.36 -3.14 15.36
CA ARG A 132 0.37 -3.85 14.55
C ARG A 132 1.06 -4.85 13.61
N HIS A 133 2.14 -5.48 14.05
CA HIS A 133 2.96 -6.36 13.20
C HIS A 133 2.15 -7.48 12.55
N GLU A 134 1.11 -7.99 13.22
CA GLU A 134 0.17 -8.99 12.67
C GLU A 134 -0.65 -8.48 11.46
N ARG A 135 -0.81 -7.17 11.30
CA ARG A 135 -1.50 -6.52 10.18
C ARG A 135 -0.54 -6.09 9.07
N VAL A 136 0.75 -5.96 9.37
CA VAL A 136 1.75 -5.40 8.45
C VAL A 136 2.55 -6.52 7.78
N ARG A 137 2.37 -6.66 6.48
CA ARG A 137 3.03 -7.68 5.66
C ARG A 137 4.53 -7.45 5.51
N LYS A 138 4.93 -6.18 5.33
CA LYS A 138 6.33 -5.78 5.13
C LYS A 138 6.54 -4.31 5.48
N ILE A 139 7.67 -4.02 6.10
CA ILE A 139 8.23 -2.67 6.22
C ILE A 139 9.35 -2.57 5.18
N ALA A 140 9.24 -1.57 4.31
CA ALA A 140 10.09 -1.31 3.17
C ALA A 140 10.99 -0.11 3.44
N TYR A 141 12.26 -0.26 3.10
CA TYR A 141 13.25 0.82 3.08
C TYR A 141 14.07 0.76 1.79
N ASN A 142 14.35 1.91 1.21
CA ASN A 142 15.22 2.04 0.03
C ASN A 142 16.58 2.56 0.51
N PRO A 143 17.64 1.72 0.50
CA PRO A 143 18.97 2.16 0.86
C PRO A 143 19.46 3.27 -0.07
N GLU A 144 20.22 4.23 0.46
CA GLU A 144 20.81 5.29 -0.37
C GLU A 144 21.88 4.73 -1.32
N GLU A 145 22.58 3.68 -0.87
CA GLU A 145 23.65 2.99 -1.60
C GLU A 145 23.11 2.13 -2.75
N ASP A 146 21.88 1.61 -2.62
CA ASP A 146 21.18 0.87 -3.67
C ASP A 146 19.76 1.40 -3.86
N LYS A 147 19.67 2.43 -4.71
CA LYS A 147 18.41 3.10 -5.06
C LYS A 147 17.40 2.21 -5.79
N LYS A 148 17.74 0.97 -6.16
CA LYS A 148 16.82 0.02 -6.82
C LYS A 148 16.28 -1.03 -5.86
N ALA A 149 16.91 -1.19 -4.69
CA ALA A 149 16.47 -2.14 -3.69
C ALA A 149 15.27 -1.62 -2.89
N ILE A 150 14.43 -2.57 -2.46
CA ILE A 150 13.47 -2.39 -1.37
C ILE A 150 13.76 -3.50 -0.37
N VAL A 151 14.45 -3.15 0.70
CA VAL A 151 14.73 -4.07 1.81
C VAL A 151 13.52 -4.11 2.71
#